data_AF-A0A3D3ZFW8-F1
#
_entry.id   AF-A0A3D3ZFW8-F1
#
_cell.length_a   1.000
_cell.length_b   1.000
_cell.length_c   1.000
_cell.angle_alpha   90.00
_cell.angle_beta   90.00
_cell.angle_gamma   90.00
#
_symmetry.space_group_name_H-M   'P 1'
#
loop_
_entity.id
_entity.type
_entity.pdbx_description
1 polymer ?
#
loop_
_entity_poly.entity_id
_entity_poly.type
_entity_poly.pdbx_seq_one_letter_code
_entity_poly.pdbx_strand_id
1 'polypeptide(L)'
;MKKLINKPEDVVKESLAGMLAAHSDLLRVDIEQQIIVRKDAPIKGKVGVISGGGSGHEPMHGGFVGFGMLDAACPGAVFTSPVPDQMLAATRAVNGGAGVLHIVKNYTGDVLNFEMAAELAAADGIDVASVVTNDDVAVKDSTWTAGRRGVGVTVLLEKIVGGFAETGAPLDKVAALAHKVNDQGRSMGMALTSCTVPAAGKPTFD
;
A
#
# COMPACT_ATOMS: atom_id res chain seq x y z
N MET A 1 -25.78 -8.11 -13.05
CA MET A 1 -24.68 -7.36 -12.42
C MET A 1 -25.03 -7.12 -10.96
N LYS A 2 -24.31 -7.71 -10.00
CA LYS A 2 -24.53 -7.54 -8.54
C LYS A 2 -23.46 -6.61 -7.96
N LYS A 3 -23.43 -5.34 -8.38
CA LYS A 3 -22.44 -4.35 -7.95
C LYS A 3 -23.12 -3.03 -7.61
N LEU A 4 -22.74 -2.44 -6.48
CA LEU A 4 -23.18 -1.11 -6.06
C LEU A 4 -22.13 -0.10 -6.50
N ILE A 5 -22.21 0.32 -7.76
CA ILE A 5 -21.27 1.25 -8.39
C ILE A 5 -22.04 2.18 -9.34
N ASN A 6 -21.53 3.39 -9.56
CA ASN A 6 -21.99 4.24 -10.65
C ASN A 6 -21.28 3.84 -11.94
N LYS A 7 -20.21 4.55 -12.31
CA LYS A 7 -19.38 4.22 -13.47
C LYS A 7 -18.15 3.41 -13.04
N PRO A 8 -17.76 2.34 -13.75
CA PRO A 8 -16.60 1.53 -13.40
C PRO A 8 -15.29 2.33 -13.25
N GLU A 9 -15.09 3.37 -14.05
CA GLU A 9 -13.92 4.25 -14.01
C GLU A 9 -13.87 5.16 -12.77
N ASP A 10 -15.02 5.48 -12.19
CA ASP A 10 -15.12 6.39 -11.05
C ASP A 10 -15.03 5.65 -9.70
N VAL A 11 -15.05 4.31 -9.71
CA VAL A 11 -15.24 3.49 -8.50
C VAL A 11 -14.23 3.79 -7.39
N VAL A 12 -12.96 4.03 -7.75
CA VAL A 12 -11.90 4.32 -6.77
C VAL A 12 -12.05 5.73 -6.22
N LYS A 13 -12.31 6.72 -7.08
CA LYS A 13 -12.51 8.12 -6.66
C LYS A 13 -13.75 8.28 -5.79
N GLU A 14 -14.85 7.61 -6.13
CA GLU A 14 -16.08 7.59 -5.32
C GLU A 14 -15.86 6.92 -3.97
N SER A 15 -15.12 5.80 -3.93
CA SER A 15 -14.77 5.12 -2.68
C SER A 15 -13.89 6.00 -1.79
N LEU A 16 -12.94 6.75 -2.38
CA LEU A 16 -12.09 7.71 -1.66
C LEU A 16 -12.90 8.89 -1.10
N ALA A 17 -13.85 9.42 -1.87
CA ALA A 17 -14.77 10.45 -1.38
C ALA A 17 -15.60 9.93 -0.19
N GLY A 18 -16.05 8.68 -0.24
CA GLY A 18 -16.73 8.01 0.88
C GLY A 18 -15.83 7.87 2.11
N MET A 19 -14.57 7.45 1.93
CA MET A 19 -13.60 7.33 3.02
C MET A 19 -13.29 8.69 3.67
N LEU A 20 -13.14 9.74 2.87
CA LEU A 20 -12.97 11.11 3.37
C LEU A 20 -14.18 11.56 4.19
N ALA A 21 -15.39 11.34 3.68
CA ALA A 21 -16.62 11.72 4.39
C ALA A 21 -16.77 10.97 5.71
N ALA A 22 -16.42 9.67 5.75
CA ALA A 22 -16.57 8.83 6.93
C ALA A 22 -15.50 9.08 8.02
N HIS A 23 -14.29 9.47 7.63
CA HIS A 23 -13.12 9.52 8.52
C HIS A 23 -12.31 10.81 8.41
N SER A 24 -12.95 11.94 8.07
CA SER A 24 -12.30 13.27 7.98
C SER A 24 -11.69 13.78 9.29
N ASP A 25 -12.07 13.19 10.42
CA ASP A 25 -11.48 13.40 11.73
C ASP A 25 -10.09 12.74 11.86
N LEU A 26 -9.82 11.67 11.12
CA LEU A 26 -8.59 10.87 11.18
C LEU A 26 -7.70 11.00 9.94
N LEU A 27 -8.28 11.31 8.76
CA LEU A 27 -7.61 11.23 7.47
C LEU A 27 -7.67 12.54 6.68
N ARG A 28 -6.64 12.76 5.86
CA ARG A 28 -6.66 13.64 4.68
C ARG A 28 -6.69 12.74 3.45
N VAL A 29 -7.58 13.00 2.50
CA VAL A 29 -7.66 12.24 1.26
C VAL A 29 -7.55 13.20 0.10
N ASP A 30 -6.56 13.00 -0.76
CA ASP A 30 -6.46 13.67 -2.05
C ASP A 30 -7.07 12.75 -3.10
N ILE A 31 -8.26 13.10 -3.58
CA ILE A 31 -9.02 12.28 -4.54
C ILE A 31 -8.38 12.32 -5.93
N GLU A 32 -7.73 13.43 -6.29
CA GLU A 32 -7.13 13.59 -7.62
C GLU A 32 -5.78 12.87 -7.71
N GLN A 33 -4.94 12.99 -6.68
CA GLN A 33 -3.72 12.20 -6.58
C GLN A 33 -3.99 10.76 -6.11
N GLN A 34 -5.21 10.45 -5.66
CA GLN A 34 -5.59 9.16 -5.09
C GLN A 34 -4.69 8.73 -3.93
N ILE A 35 -4.43 9.61 -2.96
CA ILE A 35 -3.67 9.25 -1.75
C ILE A 35 -4.51 9.45 -0.50
N ILE A 36 -4.35 8.53 0.45
CA ILE A 36 -4.92 8.62 1.79
C ILE A 36 -3.76 8.86 2.74
N VAL A 37 -3.84 9.88 3.59
CA VAL A 37 -2.77 10.28 4.50
C VAL A 37 -3.36 10.49 5.89
N ARG A 38 -2.63 10.09 6.93
CA ARG A 38 -3.05 10.36 8.31
C ARG A 38 -3.11 11.87 8.53
N LYS A 39 -4.14 12.34 9.26
CA LYS A 39 -4.43 13.77 9.37
C LYS A 39 -3.31 14.60 9.99
N ASP A 40 -2.61 14.04 10.97
CA ASP A 40 -1.49 14.63 11.69
C ASP A 40 -0.11 14.36 11.06
N ALA A 41 -0.05 13.68 9.90
CA ALA A 41 1.20 13.50 9.16
C ALA A 41 1.59 14.80 8.42
N PRO A 42 2.90 15.11 8.31
CA PRO A 42 4.04 14.31 8.78
C PRO A 42 4.29 14.48 10.29
N ILE A 43 4.66 13.38 10.96
CA ILE A 43 5.13 13.43 12.36
C ILE A 43 6.64 13.64 12.36
N LYS A 44 7.08 14.77 12.93
CA LYS A 44 8.51 15.12 13.02
C LYS A 44 9.31 14.06 13.78
N GLY A 45 10.45 13.66 13.22
CA GLY A 45 11.38 12.70 13.85
C GLY A 45 10.89 11.25 13.81
N LYS A 46 9.76 10.97 13.16
CA LYS A 46 9.25 9.61 12.95
C LYS A 46 9.51 9.16 11.52
N VAL A 47 9.89 7.89 11.34
CA VAL A 47 9.90 7.25 10.03
C VAL A 47 8.47 7.24 9.49
N GLY A 48 8.27 7.81 8.30
CA GLY A 48 7.00 7.69 7.59
C GLY A 48 6.83 6.26 7.06
N VAL A 49 5.65 5.68 7.17
CA VAL A 49 5.39 4.33 6.64
C VAL A 49 4.30 4.39 5.58
N ILE A 50 4.59 3.99 4.35
CA ILE A 50 3.59 3.95 3.27
C ILE A 50 3.48 2.58 2.63
N SER A 51 2.29 2.28 2.10
CA SER A 51 2.07 1.16 1.19
C SER A 51 1.08 1.55 0.08
N GLY A 52 0.82 0.63 -0.84
CA GLY A 52 0.01 0.88 -2.02
C GLY A 52 -0.18 -0.38 -2.86
N GLY A 53 -0.89 -0.19 -3.96
CA GLY A 53 -1.20 -1.23 -4.94
C GLY A 53 -2.56 -1.01 -5.57
N GLY A 54 -2.98 -1.96 -6.41
CA GLY A 54 -4.31 -1.91 -7.01
C GLY A 54 -5.44 -1.94 -5.98
N SER A 55 -6.49 -1.17 -6.25
CA SER A 55 -7.73 -1.20 -5.47
C SER A 55 -8.47 -2.53 -5.65
N GLY A 56 -9.48 -2.81 -4.81
CA GLY A 56 -10.22 -4.08 -4.80
C GLY A 56 -9.74 -5.08 -3.73
N HIS A 57 -8.90 -4.61 -2.81
CA HIS A 57 -8.41 -5.37 -1.65
C HIS A 57 -8.81 -4.71 -0.32
N GLU A 58 -9.77 -3.79 -0.34
CA GLU A 58 -10.23 -3.06 0.84
C GLU A 58 -10.62 -4.05 1.96
N PRO A 59 -10.18 -3.84 3.22
CA PRO A 59 -9.62 -2.59 3.75
C PRO A 59 -8.14 -2.33 3.42
N MET A 60 -7.41 -3.28 2.84
CA MET A 60 -6.01 -3.10 2.46
C MET A 60 -5.90 -2.18 1.23
N HIS A 61 -5.17 -1.07 1.24
CA HIS A 61 -4.33 -0.51 2.33
C HIS A 61 -4.97 0.68 3.05
N GLY A 62 -5.92 1.37 2.40
CA GLY A 62 -6.47 2.63 2.89
C GLY A 62 -7.09 2.57 4.29
N GLY A 63 -7.69 1.44 4.66
CA GLY A 63 -8.27 1.21 5.98
C GLY A 63 -7.24 1.01 7.10
N PHE A 64 -5.95 0.91 6.74
CA PHE A 64 -4.84 0.74 7.68
C PHE A 64 -3.97 2.00 7.82
N VAL A 65 -4.42 3.15 7.28
CA VAL A 65 -3.81 4.46 7.55
C VAL A 65 -4.26 4.97 8.91
N GLY A 66 -3.32 5.11 9.85
CA GLY A 66 -3.64 5.47 11.23
C GLY A 66 -2.47 5.34 12.21
N PHE A 67 -2.71 5.71 13.46
CA PHE A 67 -1.72 5.60 14.53
C PHE A 67 -1.23 4.15 14.69
N GLY A 68 0.08 3.93 14.63
CA GLY A 68 0.68 2.61 14.83
C GLY A 68 0.53 1.65 13.65
N MET A 69 0.19 2.14 12.45
CA MET A 69 0.16 1.39 11.18
C MET A 69 0.77 2.23 10.04
N LEU A 70 0.04 2.45 8.94
CA LEU A 70 0.51 3.28 7.82
C LEU A 70 0.28 4.77 8.10
N ASP A 71 1.20 5.61 7.64
CA ASP A 71 1.02 7.06 7.58
C ASP A 71 0.33 7.50 6.29
N ALA A 72 0.49 6.74 5.20
CA ALA A 72 -0.26 6.94 3.97
C ALA A 72 -0.45 5.65 3.16
N ALA A 73 -1.45 5.65 2.28
CA ALA A 73 -1.71 4.61 1.32
C ALA A 73 -1.94 5.17 -0.09
N CYS A 74 -1.48 4.44 -1.11
CA CYS A 74 -1.59 4.79 -2.53
C CYS A 74 -2.50 3.79 -3.29
N PRO A 75 -3.83 3.96 -3.28
CA PRO A 75 -4.75 3.15 -4.07
C PRO A 75 -4.66 3.47 -5.58
N GLY A 76 -4.17 2.51 -6.35
CA GLY A 76 -4.23 2.54 -7.81
C GLY A 76 -5.63 2.17 -8.35
N ALA A 77 -5.76 2.02 -9.67
CA ALA A 77 -6.98 1.48 -10.26
C ALA A 77 -7.23 0.03 -9.79
N VAL A 78 -8.44 -0.50 -10.00
CA VAL A 78 -8.79 -1.85 -9.53
C VAL A 78 -7.85 -2.89 -10.14
N PHE A 79 -7.10 -3.60 -9.29
CA PHE A 79 -6.04 -4.56 -9.63
C PHE A 79 -4.86 -4.01 -10.46
N THR A 80 -4.63 -2.69 -10.44
CA THR A 80 -3.51 -2.04 -11.13
C THR A 80 -2.70 -1.19 -10.16
N SER A 81 -1.38 -1.41 -10.13
CA SER A 81 -0.43 -0.62 -9.32
C SER A 81 -0.64 0.89 -9.50
N PRO A 82 -0.54 1.71 -8.43
CA PRO A 82 -0.48 3.16 -8.53
C PRO A 82 0.72 3.62 -9.36
N VAL A 83 0.67 4.83 -9.90
CA VAL A 83 1.79 5.40 -10.68
C VAL A 83 2.87 5.99 -9.76
N PRO A 84 4.16 6.04 -10.16
CA PRO A 84 5.26 6.55 -9.33
C PRO A 84 4.99 7.89 -8.65
N ASP A 85 4.43 8.85 -9.39
CA ASP A 85 4.14 10.20 -8.88
C ASP A 85 3.16 10.20 -7.70
N GLN A 86 2.22 9.26 -7.68
CA GLN A 86 1.27 9.09 -6.58
C GLN A 86 1.97 8.63 -5.30
N MET A 87 2.91 7.70 -5.39
CA MET A 87 3.71 7.26 -4.24
C MET A 87 4.73 8.30 -3.81
N LEU A 88 5.29 9.06 -4.75
CA LEU A 88 6.15 10.21 -4.44
C LEU A 88 5.39 11.27 -3.65
N ALA A 89 4.15 11.58 -4.05
CA ALA A 89 3.29 12.51 -3.33
C ALA A 89 2.99 12.03 -1.90
N ALA A 90 2.66 10.74 -1.72
CA ALA A 90 2.48 10.15 -0.39
C ALA A 90 3.78 10.19 0.43
N THR A 91 4.92 9.86 -0.17
CA THR A 91 6.25 9.90 0.47
C THR A 91 6.57 11.30 0.99
N ARG A 92 6.37 12.33 0.16
CA ARG A 92 6.53 13.74 0.56
C ARG A 92 5.56 14.12 1.68
N ALA A 93 4.31 13.67 1.62
CA ALA A 93 3.29 14.00 2.60
C ALA A 93 3.55 13.40 4.00
N VAL A 94 4.32 12.32 4.09
CA VAL A 94 4.63 11.65 5.37
C VAL A 94 6.07 11.81 5.84
N ASN A 95 6.92 12.49 5.07
CA ASN A 95 8.32 12.70 5.44
C ASN A 95 8.45 13.62 6.66
N GLY A 96 8.68 13.00 7.83
CA GLY A 96 8.94 13.67 9.10
C GLY A 96 10.40 14.08 9.35
N GLY A 97 11.28 13.89 8.36
CA GLY A 97 12.72 14.14 8.47
C GLY A 97 13.53 12.96 9.03
N ALA A 98 12.93 11.78 9.19
CA ALA A 98 13.61 10.55 9.61
C ALA A 98 13.59 9.45 8.52
N GLY A 99 13.30 9.83 7.28
CA GLY A 99 13.14 8.93 6.14
C GLY A 99 11.77 8.25 6.08
N VAL A 100 11.57 7.44 5.04
CA VAL A 100 10.29 6.77 4.76
C VAL A 100 10.50 5.29 4.42
N LEU A 101 9.73 4.40 5.03
CA LEU A 101 9.66 2.98 4.65
C LEU A 101 8.54 2.78 3.62
N HIS A 102 8.88 2.20 2.47
CA HIS A 102 7.95 1.69 1.48
C HIS A 102 7.70 0.19 1.71
N ILE A 103 6.45 -0.19 1.98
CA ILE A 103 6.02 -1.59 2.06
C ILE A 103 5.38 -1.95 0.72
N VAL A 104 5.97 -2.90 -0.01
CA VAL A 104 5.59 -3.24 -1.38
C VAL A 104 5.13 -4.70 -1.44
N LYS A 105 4.01 -4.97 -2.11
CA LYS A 105 3.60 -6.36 -2.39
C LYS A 105 4.33 -6.87 -3.62
N ASN A 106 4.80 -8.11 -3.61
CA ASN A 106 5.56 -8.65 -4.75
C ASN A 106 4.66 -8.93 -5.97
N TYR A 107 4.37 -7.88 -6.72
CA TYR A 107 3.79 -7.88 -8.05
C TYR A 107 4.65 -6.99 -8.92
N THR A 108 4.90 -7.39 -10.17
CA THR A 108 5.86 -6.71 -11.05
C THR A 108 5.57 -5.21 -11.19
N GLY A 109 4.30 -4.84 -11.39
CA GLY A 109 3.91 -3.44 -11.48
C GLY A 109 4.02 -2.67 -10.18
N ASP A 110 3.83 -3.32 -9.03
CA ASP A 110 3.99 -2.69 -7.71
C ASP A 110 5.49 -2.42 -7.48
N VAL A 111 6.35 -3.42 -7.66
CA VAL A 111 7.80 -3.31 -7.46
C VAL A 111 8.41 -2.21 -8.34
N LEU A 112 8.17 -2.24 -9.65
CA LEU A 112 8.74 -1.26 -10.58
C LEU A 112 8.30 0.18 -10.26
N ASN A 113 7.01 0.37 -9.91
CA ASN A 113 6.50 1.71 -9.66
C ASN A 113 6.98 2.26 -8.31
N PHE A 114 7.09 1.42 -7.27
CA PHE A 114 7.64 1.83 -5.98
C PHE A 114 9.15 2.10 -6.05
N GLU A 115 9.91 1.30 -6.80
CA GLU A 115 11.34 1.54 -7.04
C GLU A 115 11.55 2.90 -7.72
N MET A 116 10.80 3.19 -8.79
CA MET A 116 10.85 4.49 -9.45
C MET A 116 10.47 5.65 -8.50
N ALA A 117 9.45 5.46 -7.66
CA ALA A 117 9.06 6.48 -6.67
C ALA A 117 10.15 6.73 -5.62
N ALA A 118 10.86 5.67 -5.19
CA ALA A 118 11.99 5.79 -4.26
C ALA A 118 13.18 6.54 -4.89
N GLU A 119 13.49 6.28 -6.17
CA GLU A 119 14.52 7.03 -6.92
C GLU A 119 14.17 8.51 -7.04
N LEU A 120 12.90 8.84 -7.37
CA LEU A 120 12.42 10.22 -7.43
C LEU A 120 12.47 10.90 -6.05
N ALA A 121 12.14 10.19 -4.98
CA ALA A 121 12.21 10.71 -3.61
C ALA A 121 13.65 10.95 -3.17
N ALA A 122 14.60 10.09 -3.56
CA ALA A 122 16.02 10.28 -3.30
C ALA A 122 16.56 11.55 -4.00
N ALA A 123 16.07 11.86 -5.21
CA ALA A 123 16.41 13.11 -5.90
C ALA A 123 15.90 14.37 -5.14
N ASP A 124 14.84 14.24 -4.34
CA ASP A 124 14.36 15.28 -3.43
C ASP A 124 15.09 15.31 -2.07
N GLY A 125 16.08 14.44 -1.87
CA GLY A 125 16.80 14.31 -0.60
C GLY A 125 16.01 13.60 0.49
N ILE A 126 15.04 12.76 0.14
CA ILE A 126 14.29 11.92 1.08
C ILE A 126 14.90 10.52 1.10
N ASP A 127 15.41 10.11 2.26
CA ASP A 127 15.89 8.74 2.47
C ASP A 127 14.70 7.76 2.46
N VAL A 128 14.74 6.80 1.54
CA VAL A 128 13.73 5.75 1.40
C VAL A 128 14.38 4.38 1.59
N ALA A 129 13.75 3.54 2.41
CA ALA A 129 14.03 2.11 2.46
C ALA A 129 12.78 1.35 2.00
N SER A 130 12.96 0.17 1.42
CA SER A 130 11.86 -0.63 0.89
C SER A 130 11.90 -2.07 1.39
N VAL A 131 10.73 -2.64 1.64
CA VAL A 131 10.54 -4.08 1.88
C VAL A 131 9.55 -4.63 0.87
N VAL A 132 9.92 -5.73 0.21
CA VAL A 132 9.05 -6.45 -0.72
C VAL A 132 8.50 -7.69 -0.03
N THR A 133 7.18 -7.75 0.14
CA THR A 133 6.49 -8.88 0.76
C THR A 133 6.25 -10.01 -0.23
N ASN A 134 6.59 -11.24 0.15
CA ASN A 134 6.57 -12.42 -0.73
C ASN A 134 6.15 -13.71 0.00
N ASP A 135 5.12 -13.59 0.84
CA ASP A 135 4.68 -14.62 1.79
C ASP A 135 3.85 -15.77 1.18
N ASP A 136 3.32 -15.62 -0.04
CA ASP A 136 2.48 -16.64 -0.66
C ASP A 136 3.26 -17.90 -1.03
N VAL A 137 2.97 -19.02 -0.36
CA VAL A 137 3.64 -20.31 -0.60
C VAL A 137 3.03 -21.13 -1.73
N ALA A 138 1.90 -20.71 -2.30
CA ALA A 138 1.19 -21.50 -3.29
C ALA A 138 1.94 -21.62 -4.63
N VAL A 139 2.65 -20.57 -5.05
CA VAL A 139 3.29 -20.48 -6.36
C VAL A 139 4.57 -19.64 -6.28
N LYS A 140 5.63 -20.08 -6.99
CA LYS A 140 6.93 -19.37 -7.05
C LYS A 140 7.07 -18.41 -8.22
N ASP A 141 6.33 -18.57 -9.31
CA ASP A 141 6.29 -17.61 -10.43
C ASP A 141 4.88 -17.60 -11.00
N SER A 142 4.28 -16.42 -11.17
CA SER A 142 2.89 -16.27 -11.63
C SER A 142 2.78 -15.25 -12.75
N THR A 143 1.60 -15.14 -13.37
CA THR A 143 1.32 -14.22 -14.51
C THR A 143 1.80 -12.78 -14.27
N TRP A 144 1.80 -12.34 -13.01
CA TRP A 144 2.10 -10.95 -12.63
C TRP A 144 3.25 -10.80 -11.63
N THR A 145 3.97 -11.88 -11.32
CA THR A 145 5.01 -11.88 -10.28
C THR A 145 6.16 -12.80 -10.64
N ALA A 146 7.38 -12.27 -10.59
CA ALA A 146 8.61 -13.06 -10.48
C ALA A 146 8.87 -13.37 -8.99
N GLY A 147 9.00 -14.64 -8.62
CA GLY A 147 9.01 -15.03 -7.22
C GLY A 147 7.61 -15.18 -6.61
N ARG A 148 7.56 -15.35 -5.28
CA ARG A 148 6.31 -15.52 -4.53
C ARG A 148 5.55 -14.20 -4.42
N ARG A 149 4.22 -14.25 -4.48
CA ARG A 149 3.34 -13.06 -4.32
C ARG A 149 3.36 -12.54 -2.88
N GLY A 150 3.15 -11.23 -2.72
CA GLY A 150 2.86 -10.62 -1.42
C GLY A 150 1.36 -10.57 -1.15
N VAL A 151 0.90 -11.19 -0.07
CA VAL A 151 -0.52 -11.34 0.29
C VAL A 151 -0.77 -10.99 1.76
N GLY A 152 -1.27 -11.93 2.58
CA GLY A 152 -1.82 -11.66 3.92
C GLY A 152 -0.81 -11.18 4.96
N VAL A 153 0.47 -11.57 4.87
CA VAL A 153 1.50 -11.11 5.83
C VAL A 153 1.72 -9.61 5.73
N THR A 154 1.40 -8.97 4.60
CA THR A 154 1.53 -7.53 4.41
C THR A 154 0.85 -6.75 5.53
N VAL A 155 -0.38 -7.09 5.91
CA VAL A 155 -1.13 -6.40 6.97
C VAL A 155 -0.47 -6.56 8.35
N LEU A 156 0.10 -7.74 8.63
CA LEU A 156 0.83 -8.00 9.87
C LEU A 156 2.12 -7.18 9.92
N LEU A 157 2.84 -7.13 8.80
CA LEU A 157 4.03 -6.31 8.64
C LEU A 157 3.69 -4.85 8.89
N GLU A 158 2.68 -4.29 8.22
CA GLU A 158 2.21 -2.92 8.41
C GLU A 158 1.91 -2.59 9.87
N LYS A 159 1.22 -3.48 10.58
CA LYS A 159 0.90 -3.29 12.01
C LYS A 159 2.15 -3.27 12.88
N ILE A 160 3.08 -4.20 12.64
CA ILE A 160 4.27 -4.38 13.46
C ILE A 160 5.24 -3.23 13.24
N VAL A 161 5.55 -2.91 11.99
CA VAL A 161 6.53 -1.86 11.67
C VAL A 161 5.98 -0.47 11.89
N GLY A 162 4.68 -0.25 11.62
CA GLY A 162 4.02 1.02 11.94
C GLY A 162 4.05 1.30 13.44
N GLY A 163 3.75 0.30 14.27
CA GLY A 163 3.85 0.42 15.73
C GLY A 163 5.27 0.69 16.21
N PHE A 164 6.28 0.07 15.58
CA PHE A 164 7.68 0.32 15.91
C PHE A 164 8.16 1.70 15.44
N ALA A 165 7.68 2.18 14.29
CA ALA A 165 7.97 3.53 13.81
C ALA A 165 7.46 4.60 14.79
N GLU A 166 6.29 4.40 15.42
CA GLU A 166 5.76 5.32 16.45
C GLU A 166 6.69 5.50 17.66
N THR A 167 7.64 4.59 17.91
CA THR A 167 8.62 4.77 19.00
C THR A 167 9.77 5.71 18.63
N GLY A 168 9.77 6.28 17.43
CA GLY A 168 10.88 7.08 16.90
C GLY A 168 12.11 6.24 16.50
N ALA A 169 11.92 4.94 16.23
CA ALA A 169 13.00 4.08 15.77
C ALA A 169 13.55 4.57 14.41
N PRO A 170 14.87 4.51 14.19
CA PRO A 170 15.47 4.96 12.94
C PRO A 170 15.14 4.03 11.77
N LEU A 171 15.19 4.58 10.55
CA LEU A 171 14.77 3.91 9.31
C LEU A 171 15.42 2.53 9.10
N ASP A 172 16.72 2.40 9.38
CA ASP A 172 17.45 1.14 9.24
C ASP A 172 16.88 0.03 10.15
N LYS A 173 16.47 0.37 11.38
CA LYS A 173 15.88 -0.57 12.33
C LYS A 173 14.45 -0.93 11.95
N VAL A 174 13.68 0.04 11.46
CA VAL A 174 12.32 -0.17 10.97
C VAL A 174 12.35 -1.10 9.75
N ALA A 175 13.24 -0.85 8.79
CA ALA A 175 13.44 -1.71 7.62
C ALA A 175 13.92 -3.13 8.01
N ALA A 176 14.89 -3.25 8.93
CA ALA A 176 15.37 -4.55 9.41
C ALA A 176 14.25 -5.38 10.07
N LEU A 177 13.38 -4.75 10.87
CA LEU A 177 12.21 -5.42 11.44
C LEU A 177 11.23 -5.85 10.33
N ALA A 178 11.03 -5.00 9.32
CA ALA A 178 10.16 -5.31 8.19
C ALA A 178 10.62 -6.57 7.43
N HIS A 179 11.92 -6.65 7.12
CA HIS A 179 12.50 -7.85 6.49
C HIS A 179 12.34 -9.09 7.38
N LYS A 180 12.59 -8.97 8.69
CA LYS A 180 12.41 -10.09 9.62
C LYS A 180 10.97 -10.61 9.62
N VAL A 181 9.97 -9.72 9.62
CA VAL A 181 8.55 -10.13 9.55
C VAL A 181 8.26 -10.85 8.24
N ASN A 182 8.72 -10.30 7.11
CA ASN A 182 8.54 -10.94 5.80
C ASN A 182 9.17 -12.34 5.74
N ASP A 183 10.41 -12.49 6.23
CA ASP A 183 11.14 -13.75 6.17
C ASP A 183 10.46 -14.87 6.98
N GLN A 184 9.71 -14.52 8.02
CA GLN A 184 9.03 -15.45 8.91
C GLN A 184 7.57 -15.74 8.51
N GLY A 185 6.93 -14.84 7.76
CA GLY A 185 5.52 -14.96 7.38
C GLY A 185 5.29 -15.88 6.19
N ARG A 186 4.25 -16.72 6.26
CA ARG A 186 3.81 -17.57 5.14
C ARG A 186 2.29 -17.54 5.06
N SER A 187 1.77 -17.42 3.84
CA SER A 187 0.34 -17.42 3.57
C SER A 187 0.02 -18.38 2.45
N MET A 188 -1.18 -18.97 2.49
CA MET A 188 -1.74 -19.75 1.40
C MET A 188 -3.24 -19.46 1.32
N GLY A 189 -3.72 -19.17 0.11
CA GLY A 189 -5.13 -18.93 -0.15
C GLY A 189 -5.71 -19.94 -1.14
N MET A 190 -7.03 -20.08 -1.10
CA MET A 190 -7.80 -20.81 -2.11
C MET A 190 -9.09 -20.05 -2.45
N ALA A 191 -9.63 -20.29 -3.63
CA ALA A 191 -10.89 -19.69 -4.07
C ALA A 191 -11.78 -20.78 -4.67
N LEU A 192 -13.06 -20.78 -4.29
CA LEU A 192 -14.09 -21.65 -4.88
C LEU A 192 -14.74 -21.02 -6.12
N THR A 193 -14.70 -19.69 -6.20
CA THR A 193 -15.25 -18.89 -7.30
C THR A 193 -14.39 -17.66 -7.50
N SER A 194 -14.37 -17.16 -8.73
CA SER A 194 -13.65 -15.95 -9.08
C SER A 194 -14.34 -14.66 -8.60
N CYS A 195 -13.55 -13.61 -8.42
CA CYS A 195 -14.06 -12.25 -8.37
C CYS A 195 -14.41 -11.72 -9.78
N THR A 196 -15.15 -10.62 -9.84
CA THR A 196 -15.43 -9.88 -11.10
C THR A 196 -14.88 -8.48 -10.97
N VAL A 197 -13.97 -8.06 -11.85
CA VAL A 197 -13.47 -6.68 -11.90
C VAL A 197 -14.56 -5.78 -12.53
N PRO A 198 -14.87 -4.58 -11.98
CA PRO A 198 -15.88 -3.67 -12.53
C PRO A 198 -15.73 -3.43 -14.03
N ALA A 199 -14.52 -3.10 -14.49
CA ALA A 199 -14.23 -2.83 -15.89
C ALA A 199 -14.36 -4.08 -16.79
N ALA A 200 -14.03 -5.28 -16.29
CA ALA A 200 -14.09 -6.51 -17.09
C ALA A 200 -15.51 -7.07 -17.24
N GLY A 201 -16.40 -6.82 -16.27
CA GLY A 201 -17.79 -7.26 -16.29
C GLY A 201 -18.05 -8.77 -16.19
N LYS A 202 -17.00 -9.60 -16.24
CA LYS A 202 -17.06 -11.08 -16.15
C LYS A 202 -16.09 -11.64 -15.09
N PRO A 203 -16.29 -12.88 -14.61
CA PRO A 203 -15.33 -13.57 -13.74
C PRO A 203 -13.92 -13.60 -14.36
N THR A 204 -12.88 -13.53 -13.53
CA THR A 204 -11.47 -13.63 -13.96
C THR A 204 -11.03 -15.07 -14.21
N PHE A 205 -11.72 -16.05 -13.62
CA PHE A 205 -11.67 -17.48 -13.97
C PHE A 205 -13.03 -18.16 -13.72
N ASP A 206 -13.21 -19.37 -14.25
CA ASP A 206 -14.40 -20.22 -14.04
C ASP A 206 -14.12 -21.35 -13.03
#